data_AF-A0A962HP17-F1
#
_entry.id   AF-A0A962HP17-F1
#
_cell.length_a   1.000
_cell.length_b   1.000
_cell.length_c   1.000
_cell.angle_alpha   90.00
_cell.angle_beta   90.00
_cell.angle_gamma   90.00
#
_symmetry.space_group_name_H-M   'P 1'
#
loop_
_entity.id
_entity.type
_entity.pdbx_description
1 polymer ?
#
loop_
_entity_poly.entity_id
_entity_poly.type
_entity_poly.pdbx_seq_one_letter_code
_entity_poly.pdbx_strand_id
1 'polypeptide(L)'
;MSYTNSPAQPDDTGVMDTPDLITSFTTWQAWVDSTPAPALPANILHVRGEVEIPVPGFQLKLDAAVLQDINPSILVLELILQESEQGQAGVYSPQYRQSAIPDQFSRIRIQIPGAEDILINEIFQTG
;
A
#
# COMPACT_ATOMS: atom_id res chain seq x y z
N MET A 1 -8.76 -60.68 3.40
CA MET A 1 -9.39 -59.66 2.55
C MET A 1 -9.20 -58.33 3.25
N SER A 2 -8.36 -57.47 2.67
CA SER A 2 -8.01 -56.12 3.14
C SER A 2 -9.16 -55.14 2.92
N TYR A 3 -9.28 -54.10 3.75
CA TYR A 3 -9.53 -52.66 3.46
C TYR A 3 -9.46 -51.89 4.82
N THR A 4 -8.32 -51.25 5.16
CA THR A 4 -8.02 -49.78 5.12
C THR A 4 -8.82 -48.93 6.15
N ASN A 5 -8.24 -48.44 7.25
CA ASN A 5 -7.34 -47.29 7.48
C ASN A 5 -8.06 -45.91 7.64
N SER A 6 -8.25 -45.50 8.92
CA SER A 6 -8.15 -44.16 9.53
C SER A 6 -8.98 -42.96 8.98
N PRO A 7 -8.92 -41.76 9.61
CA PRO A 7 -9.87 -41.26 10.60
C PRO A 7 -10.68 -40.04 10.11
N ALA A 8 -11.71 -39.67 10.88
CA ALA A 8 -12.54 -38.49 10.63
C ALA A 8 -11.72 -37.18 10.57
N GLN A 9 -11.95 -36.45 9.49
CA GLN A 9 -11.38 -35.15 9.10
C GLN A 9 -11.81 -34.04 10.09
N PRO A 10 -10.96 -33.03 10.40
CA PRO A 10 -11.33 -31.93 11.27
C PRO A 10 -12.30 -30.96 10.61
N ASP A 11 -13.06 -30.29 11.47
CA ASP A 11 -14.16 -29.36 11.20
C ASP A 11 -13.75 -28.17 10.33
N ASP A 12 -14.52 -27.97 9.26
CA ASP A 12 -14.48 -26.88 8.32
C ASP A 12 -15.17 -25.65 8.94
N THR A 13 -14.40 -24.79 9.57
CA THR A 13 -14.75 -23.36 9.67
C THR A 13 -13.76 -22.60 8.81
N GLY A 14 -14.08 -22.52 7.52
CA GLY A 14 -13.41 -21.67 6.54
C GLY A 14 -13.54 -20.21 6.91
N VAL A 15 -12.70 -19.75 7.83
CA VAL A 15 -12.11 -18.43 7.69
C VAL A 15 -11.28 -18.56 6.43
N MET A 16 -11.77 -18.01 5.32
CA MET A 16 -10.92 -17.71 4.17
C MET A 16 -9.89 -16.72 4.72
N ASP A 17 -8.81 -17.25 5.26
CA ASP A 17 -7.59 -16.53 5.58
C ASP A 17 -7.33 -15.73 4.31
N THR A 18 -7.54 -14.42 4.38
CA THR A 18 -7.28 -13.56 3.23
C THR A 18 -5.79 -13.80 3.03
N PRO A 19 -5.36 -14.50 1.95
CA PRO A 19 -3.96 -14.89 1.87
C PRO A 19 -3.14 -13.62 2.08
N ASP A 20 -2.01 -13.72 2.76
CA ASP A 20 -1.03 -12.62 2.82
C ASP A 20 -0.63 -12.27 1.37
N LEU A 21 -1.49 -11.49 0.68
CA LEU A 21 -1.39 -11.12 -0.72
C LEU A 21 -0.20 -10.20 -0.92
N ILE A 22 0.29 -9.62 0.17
CA ILE A 22 1.53 -8.88 0.25
C ILE A 22 2.42 -9.57 1.27
N THR A 23 3.54 -10.10 0.81
CA THR A 23 4.47 -10.86 1.66
C THR A 23 5.60 -10.00 2.22
N SER A 24 5.92 -8.89 1.53
CA SER A 24 6.98 -7.97 1.89
C SER A 24 6.64 -6.55 1.47
N PHE A 25 7.07 -5.58 2.28
CA PHE A 25 7.04 -4.16 1.97
C PHE A 25 8.36 -3.53 2.40
N THR A 26 9.10 -2.98 1.43
CA THR A 26 10.39 -2.34 1.66
C THR A 26 10.41 -0.98 0.94
N THR A 27 11.42 -0.16 1.24
CA THR A 27 11.79 1.03 0.44
C THR A 27 10.76 2.16 0.31
N TRP A 28 9.79 2.26 1.24
CA TRP A 28 8.84 3.38 1.25
C TRP A 28 9.51 4.72 1.50
N GLN A 29 9.22 5.68 0.62
CA GLN A 29 9.79 7.01 0.62
C GLN A 29 8.71 8.04 0.27
N ALA A 30 8.81 9.21 0.90
CA ALA A 30 8.00 10.36 0.55
C ALA A 30 8.89 11.59 0.36
N TRP A 31 8.60 12.38 -0.66
CA TRP A 31 9.31 13.62 -0.92
C TRP A 31 8.42 14.68 -1.54
N VAL A 32 8.79 15.95 -1.35
CA VAL A 32 8.18 17.10 -2.00
C VAL A 32 9.10 17.59 -3.11
N ASP A 33 8.60 17.56 -4.34
CA ASP A 33 9.23 18.26 -5.46
C ASP A 33 8.86 19.73 -5.39
N SER A 34 9.85 20.56 -5.04
CA SER A 34 9.71 22.00 -4.87
C SER A 34 10.14 22.78 -6.11
N THR A 35 10.45 22.10 -7.22
CA THR A 35 10.96 22.75 -8.42
C THR A 35 9.93 23.72 -8.99
N PRO A 36 10.21 25.04 -9.04
CA PRO A 36 9.33 26.00 -9.70
C PRO A 36 9.50 25.85 -11.21
N ALA A 37 8.87 24.84 -11.82
CA ALA A 37 8.74 24.77 -13.27
C ALA A 37 7.62 25.72 -13.72
N PRO A 38 7.79 26.49 -14.82
CA PRO A 38 6.85 27.53 -15.24
C PRO A 38 5.43 27.03 -15.62
N ALA A 39 5.18 25.73 -15.57
CA ALA A 39 3.91 25.10 -15.94
C ALA A 39 3.37 24.08 -14.92
N LEU A 40 4.02 23.89 -13.76
CA LEU A 40 3.56 22.98 -12.71
C LEU A 40 3.26 23.77 -11.43
N PRO A 41 2.24 23.36 -10.65
CA PRO A 41 2.05 23.93 -9.33
C PRO A 41 3.30 23.59 -8.51
N ALA A 42 3.92 24.62 -7.93
CA ALA A 42 5.02 24.44 -6.99
C ALA A 42 4.53 23.56 -5.84
N ASN A 43 5.37 22.60 -5.42
CA ASN A 43 5.15 21.70 -4.28
C ASN A 43 4.21 20.53 -4.60
N ILE A 44 4.80 19.47 -5.15
CA ILE A 44 4.12 18.20 -5.35
C ILE A 44 4.63 17.18 -4.35
N LEU A 45 3.74 16.59 -3.56
CA LEU A 45 4.05 15.45 -2.73
C LEU A 45 4.05 14.18 -3.58
N HIS A 46 5.13 13.43 -3.47
CA HIS A 46 5.31 12.11 -4.04
C HIS A 46 5.47 11.09 -2.92
N VAL A 47 4.81 9.94 -3.06
CA VAL A 47 5.00 8.78 -2.20
C VAL A 47 5.17 7.55 -3.07
N ARG A 48 6.19 6.73 -2.79
CA ARG A 48 6.48 5.50 -3.52
C ARG A 48 7.03 4.45 -2.56
N GLY A 49 6.75 3.19 -2.81
CA GLY A 49 7.40 2.06 -2.14
C GLY A 49 7.42 0.83 -3.02
N GLU A 50 7.94 -0.27 -2.48
CA GLU A 50 7.93 -1.58 -3.13
C GLU A 50 7.09 -2.56 -2.31
N VAL A 51 6.29 -3.36 -3.01
CA VAL A 51 5.46 -4.41 -2.43
C VAL A 51 5.55 -5.67 -3.27
N GLU A 52 5.57 -6.83 -2.62
CA GLU A 52 5.66 -8.12 -3.30
C GLU A 52 4.31 -8.84 -3.25
N ILE A 53 3.77 -9.20 -4.43
CA ILE A 53 2.54 -9.99 -4.56
C ILE A 53 2.90 -11.39 -5.08
N PRO A 54 2.65 -12.47 -4.32
CA PRO A 54 2.98 -13.83 -4.74
C PRO A 54 1.96 -14.44 -5.71
N VAL A 55 0.74 -13.89 -5.79
CA VAL A 55 -0.37 -14.41 -6.61
C VAL A 55 -0.67 -13.45 -7.77
N PRO A 56 -0.69 -13.92 -9.03
CA PRO A 56 -1.10 -13.09 -10.16
C PRO A 56 -2.60 -12.76 -10.09
N GLY A 57 -3.02 -11.77 -10.88
CA GLY A 57 -4.43 -11.39 -10.95
C GLY A 57 -4.81 -10.18 -10.10
N PHE A 58 -3.84 -9.47 -9.51
CA PHE A 58 -4.09 -8.22 -8.78
C PHE A 58 -3.32 -7.04 -9.38
N GLN A 59 -3.93 -5.86 -9.28
CA GLN A 59 -3.30 -4.57 -9.49
C GLN A 59 -3.25 -3.80 -8.17
N LEU A 60 -2.25 -2.93 -8.04
CA LEU A 60 -2.02 -2.11 -6.85
C LEU A 60 -2.21 -0.65 -7.16
N LYS A 61 -2.88 0.05 -6.25
CA LYS A 61 -3.02 1.50 -6.27
C LYS A 61 -2.78 2.05 -4.87
N LEU A 62 -2.13 3.20 -4.79
CA LEU A 62 -2.19 4.05 -3.59
C LEU A 62 -3.26 5.10 -3.79
N ASP A 63 -4.14 5.25 -2.81
CA ASP A 63 -5.14 6.30 -2.79
C ASP A 63 -5.17 7.02 -1.44
N ALA A 64 -5.63 8.26 -1.43
CA ALA A 64 -5.79 8.99 -0.17
C ALA A 64 -7.06 8.52 0.54
N ALA A 65 -6.91 8.07 1.79
CA ALA A 65 -8.02 7.71 2.63
C ALA A 65 -8.73 8.99 3.11
N VAL A 66 -10.05 9.04 2.98
CA VAL A 66 -10.87 10.12 3.56
C VAL A 66 -11.20 9.73 4.99
N LEU A 67 -10.42 10.22 5.95
CA LEU A 67 -10.67 9.96 7.37
C LEU A 67 -11.44 11.12 7.98
N GLN A 68 -12.59 10.82 8.56
CA GLN A 68 -13.29 11.75 9.45
C GLN A 68 -12.51 11.77 10.78
N ASP A 69 -12.16 12.96 11.26
CA ASP A 69 -11.53 13.21 12.58
C ASP A 69 -10.03 12.85 12.79
N ILE A 70 -9.23 12.65 11.74
CA ILE A 70 -7.75 12.52 11.89
C ILE A 70 -7.04 13.87 11.79
N ASN A 71 -5.96 14.02 12.57
CA ASN A 71 -5.07 15.18 12.54
C ASN A 71 -4.70 15.52 11.08
N PRO A 72 -5.06 16.71 10.55
CA PRO A 72 -4.84 17.08 9.16
C PRO A 72 -3.36 17.11 8.76
N SER A 73 -2.44 17.12 9.73
CA SER A 73 -0.99 17.02 9.50
C SER A 73 -0.49 15.60 9.18
N ILE A 74 -1.38 14.59 9.19
CA ILE A 74 -1.08 13.21 8.81
C ILE A 74 -1.86 12.87 7.54
N LEU A 75 -1.15 12.62 6.45
CA LEU A 75 -1.75 12.05 5.25
C LEU A 75 -1.87 10.54 5.42
N VAL A 76 -3.07 9.99 5.21
CA VAL A 76 -3.26 8.55 5.22
C VAL A 76 -3.51 8.08 3.80
N LEU A 77 -2.71 7.10 3.38
CA LEU A 77 -2.82 6.45 2.09
C LEU A 77 -3.25 5.00 2.31
N GLU A 78 -4.18 4.52 1.52
CA GLU A 78 -4.57 3.12 1.47
C GLU A 78 -3.92 2.46 0.26
N LEU A 79 -3.28 1.32 0.49
CA LEU A 79 -2.85 0.44 -0.58
C LEU A 79 -4.02 -0.47 -0.98
N ILE A 80 -4.59 -0.20 -2.14
CA ILE A 80 -5.75 -0.91 -2.67
C ILE A 80 -5.26 -2.02 -3.60
N LEU A 81 -5.70 -3.25 -3.31
CA LEU A 81 -5.55 -4.40 -4.20
C LEU A 81 -6.86 -4.57 -4.97
N GLN A 82 -6.78 -4.46 -6.30
CA GLN A 82 -7.92 -4.66 -7.19
C GLN A 82 -7.68 -5.88 -8.06
N GLU A 83 -8.63 -6.82 -8.06
CA GLU A 83 -8.57 -7.99 -8.94
C GLU A 83 -8.59 -7.53 -10.41
N SER A 84 -7.71 -8.12 -11.22
CA SER A 84 -7.54 -7.82 -12.63
C SER A 84 -7.09 -9.07 -13.37
N GLU A 85 -7.76 -9.39 -14.48
CA GLU A 85 -7.42 -10.53 -15.34
C GLU A 85 -6.00 -10.47 -15.92
N GLN A 86 -5.33 -9.32 -15.86
CA GLN A 86 -3.98 -9.10 -16.40
C GLN A 86 -2.90 -8.86 -15.33
N GLY A 87 -3.23 -9.01 -14.04
CA GLY A 87 -2.26 -8.86 -12.96
C GLY A 87 -1.17 -9.96 -13.01
N GLN A 88 0.03 -9.64 -12.56
CA GLN A 88 1.16 -10.60 -12.51
C GLN A 88 1.54 -10.90 -11.06
N ALA A 89 2.32 -11.96 -10.82
CA ALA A 89 3.01 -12.11 -9.54
C ALA A 89 4.35 -11.37 -9.63
N GLY A 90 4.79 -10.74 -8.55
CA GLY A 90 6.10 -10.10 -8.48
C GLY A 90 6.15 -8.85 -7.61
N VAL A 91 7.22 -8.08 -7.78
CA VAL A 91 7.46 -6.81 -7.08
C VAL A 91 6.83 -5.66 -7.86
N TYR A 92 6.05 -4.86 -7.14
CA TYR A 92 5.33 -3.70 -7.65
C TYR A 92 5.82 -2.43 -6.98
N SER A 93 5.82 -1.32 -7.73
CA SER A 93 6.14 0.01 -7.23
C SER A 93 4.92 0.94 -7.25
N PRO A 94 3.96 0.81 -6.32
CA PRO A 94 2.85 1.75 -6.23
C PRO A 94 3.35 3.17 -5.97
N GLN A 95 2.67 4.16 -6.55
CA GLN A 95 3.01 5.57 -6.42
C GLN A 95 1.77 6.42 -6.18
N TYR A 96 1.92 7.46 -5.37
CA TYR A 96 0.94 8.48 -5.12
C TYR A 96 1.54 9.86 -5.39
N ARG A 97 0.76 10.75 -6.01
CA ARG A 97 1.16 12.11 -6.34
C ARG A 97 0.01 13.07 -6.08
N GLN A 98 0.24 14.11 -5.29
CA GLN A 98 -0.71 15.20 -5.12
C GLN A 98 -0.02 16.56 -5.07
N SER A 99 -0.70 17.61 -5.49
CA SER A 99 -0.31 18.96 -5.09
C SER A 99 -0.47 19.08 -3.58
N ALA A 100 0.57 19.56 -2.92
CA ALA A 100 0.58 19.75 -1.48
C ALA A 100 1.19 21.11 -1.16
N ILE A 101 0.73 21.75 -0.09
CA ILE A 101 1.40 22.95 0.41
C ILE A 101 2.65 22.47 1.18
N PRO A 102 3.80 23.18 1.14
CA PRO A 102 4.93 22.89 2.01
C PRO A 102 4.48 22.78 3.46
N ASP A 103 5.02 21.82 4.18
CA ASP A 103 4.70 21.57 5.61
C ASP A 103 3.23 21.22 5.89
N GLN A 104 2.41 20.96 4.85
CA GLN A 104 1.02 20.52 5.01
C GLN A 104 0.95 19.19 5.75
N PHE A 105 1.88 18.29 5.43
CA PHE A 105 1.97 16.96 6.02
C PHE A 105 3.31 16.82 6.73
N SER A 106 3.26 16.34 7.96
CA SER A 106 4.42 16.03 8.80
C SER A 106 4.69 14.53 8.90
N ARG A 107 3.68 13.71 8.55
CA ARG A 107 3.74 12.25 8.59
C ARG A 107 2.84 11.68 7.50
N ILE A 108 3.24 10.55 6.93
CA ILE A 108 2.39 9.74 6.06
C ILE A 108 2.20 8.38 6.72
N ARG A 109 0.95 7.91 6.76
CA ARG A 109 0.60 6.54 7.14
C ARG A 109 0.13 5.80 5.91
N ILE A 110 0.70 4.64 5.64
CA ILE A 110 0.25 3.75 4.57
C ILE A 110 -0.45 2.57 5.21
N GLN A 111 -1.72 2.41 4.91
CA GLN A 111 -2.54 1.29 5.35
C GLN A 111 -2.42 0.16 4.34
N ILE A 112 -2.00 -1.01 4.83
CA ILE A 112 -1.81 -2.19 4.01
C ILE A 112 -2.87 -3.23 4.41
N PRO A 113 -3.70 -3.71 3.47
CA PRO A 113 -4.71 -4.72 3.77
C PRO A 113 -4.07 -6.00 4.32
N GLY A 114 -4.50 -6.43 5.50
CA GLY A 114 -4.01 -7.66 6.14
C GLY A 114 -2.60 -7.57 6.74
N ALA A 115 -1.96 -6.40 6.74
CA ALA A 115 -0.61 -6.20 7.25
C ALA A 115 -0.51 -5.01 8.22
N GLU A 116 0.67 -4.82 8.80
CA GLU A 116 0.96 -3.66 9.64
C GLU A 116 1.07 -2.38 8.81
N ASP A 117 0.61 -1.27 9.38
CA ASP A 117 0.73 0.03 8.74
C ASP A 117 2.17 0.53 8.72
N ILE A 118 2.52 1.25 7.66
CA ILE A 118 3.84 1.87 7.51
C ILE A 118 3.75 3.35 7.85
N LEU A 119 4.63 3.82 8.74
CA LEU A 119 4.75 5.23 9.10
C LEU A 119 6.01 5.84 8.48
N ILE A 120 5.82 6.81 7.60
CA ILE A 120 6.89 7.65 7.06
C ILE A 120 6.90 8.94 7.88
N ASN A 121 7.94 9.09 8.72
CA ASN A 121 8.09 10.24 9.62
C ASN A 121 8.87 11.40 9.00
N GLU A 122 9.57 11.16 7.89
CA GLU A 122 10.41 12.16 7.24
C GLU A 122 9.99 12.29 5.78
N ILE A 123 9.50 13.47 5.41
CA ILE A 123 9.21 13.82 4.02
C ILE A 123 10.40 14.63 3.50
N PHE A 124 11.13 14.06 2.56
CA PHE A 124 12.32 14.70 2.01
C PHE A 124 11.96 15.83 1.05
N GLN A 125 12.85 16.80 0.87
CA GLN A 125 12.73 17.76 -0.23
C GLN A 125 13.77 17.42 -1.28
N THR A 126 13.34 17.27 -2.53
CA THR A 126 14.26 17.15 -3.67
C THR A 126 14.41 18.52 -4.29
N GLY A 127 15.62 19.09 -4.20
CA GLY A 127 15.98 20.40 -4.75
C GLY A 127 16.74 20.32 -6.07
#